data_AF-A0A932P7T4-F1
#
_entry.id   AF-A0A932P7T4-F1
#
_cell.length_a   1.000
_cell.length_b   1.000
_cell.length_c   1.000
_cell.angle_alpha   90.00
_cell.angle_beta   90.00
_cell.angle_gamma   90.00
#
_symmetry.space_group_name_H-M   'P 1'
#
loop_
_entity.id
_entity.type
_entity.pdbx_description
1 polymer ?
#
loop_
_entity_poly.entity_id
_entity_poly.type
_entity_poly.pdbx_seq_one_letter_code
_entity_poly.pdbx_strand_id
1 'polypeptide(L)'
;MILTPIDHTILTGLRAEFDLALSGDPLARAVFRRVTALVPDGDLLTLSTDPGHHAAAVELCRRFGFKILEMSPQEHFTWDGEAVAVHLEPSVLIHEVAHYQLSSPGRRGVLDFGLGAGPESGRKAEADAVQSLFLPERDVEEGLCSLLGILWEAELGQPAVLAFLEQNWLEGGTSLHNITHFRKVVRWLHQMGLIDGTGAPTMGLREEGDDTFFERWYADC
;
A
#
# COMPACT_ATOMS: atom_id res chain seq x y z
N MET A 1 -6.66 -0.77 -10.13
CA MET A 1 -7.77 -0.69 -11.14
C MET A 1 -9.11 -0.57 -10.44
N ILE A 2 -9.72 0.61 -10.50
CA ILE A 2 -11.10 0.86 -10.03
C ILE A 2 -12.08 0.08 -10.91
N LEU A 3 -12.76 -0.91 -10.36
CA LEU A 3 -13.75 -1.70 -11.12
C LEU A 3 -15.10 -0.99 -11.28
N THR A 4 -15.43 -0.08 -10.34
CA THR A 4 -16.65 0.74 -10.39
C THR A 4 -16.28 2.20 -10.16
N PRO A 5 -16.45 3.11 -11.14
CA PRO A 5 -16.21 4.54 -10.94
C PRO A 5 -17.05 5.07 -9.78
N ILE A 6 -16.38 5.64 -8.78
CA ILE A 6 -17.03 6.29 -7.62
C ILE A 6 -16.92 7.80 -7.83
N ASP A 7 -18.05 8.50 -7.85
CA ASP A 7 -18.10 9.96 -7.83
C ASP A 7 -18.11 10.50 -6.38
N HIS A 8 -18.05 11.82 -6.24
CA HIS A 8 -18.03 12.47 -4.92
C HIS A 8 -19.31 12.24 -4.10
N THR A 9 -20.46 12.09 -4.76
CA THR A 9 -21.74 11.88 -4.07
C THR A 9 -21.77 10.48 -3.46
N ILE A 10 -21.41 9.47 -4.25
CA ILE A 10 -21.29 8.08 -3.83
C ILE A 10 -20.22 7.97 -2.73
N LEU A 11 -19.05 8.58 -2.91
CA LEU A 11 -17.98 8.59 -1.91
C LEU A 11 -18.45 9.15 -0.58
N THR A 12 -19.20 10.25 -0.58
CA THR A 12 -19.67 10.91 0.65
C THR A 12 -20.55 9.97 1.47
N GLY A 13 -21.50 9.28 0.81
CA GLY A 13 -22.37 8.29 1.47
C GLY A 13 -21.59 7.09 1.99
N LEU A 14 -20.79 6.46 1.13
CA LEU A 14 -19.96 5.30 1.49
C LEU A 14 -19.01 5.62 2.64
N ARG A 15 -18.40 6.81 2.65
CA ARG A 15 -17.52 7.24 3.74
C ARG A 15 -18.23 7.28 5.08
N ALA A 16 -19.45 7.84 5.13
CA ALA A 16 -20.21 7.92 6.37
C ALA A 16 -20.62 6.53 6.89
N GLU A 17 -21.07 5.66 6.00
CA GLU A 17 -21.47 4.30 6.33
C GLU A 17 -20.30 3.44 6.81
N PHE A 18 -19.16 3.51 6.12
CA PHE A 18 -17.95 2.76 6.47
C PHE A 18 -17.37 3.24 7.81
N ASP A 19 -17.30 4.56 8.06
CA ASP A 19 -16.89 5.12 9.35
C ASP A 19 -17.78 4.63 10.51
N LEU A 20 -19.09 4.56 10.28
CA LEU A 20 -20.04 4.05 11.28
C LEU A 20 -19.86 2.55 11.52
N ALA A 21 -19.67 1.76 10.46
CA ALA A 21 -19.43 0.33 10.55
C ALA A 21 -18.16 -0.01 11.34
N LEU A 22 -17.16 0.88 11.33
CA LEU A 22 -15.92 0.76 12.11
C LEU A 22 -16.04 1.23 13.57
N SER A 23 -17.21 1.70 14.04
CA SER A 23 -17.38 2.27 15.39
C SER A 23 -16.93 1.38 16.55
N GLY A 24 -16.96 0.05 16.39
CA GLY A 24 -16.48 -0.92 17.39
C GLY A 24 -14.96 -1.13 17.42
N ASP A 25 -14.20 -0.51 16.52
CA ASP A 25 -12.74 -0.61 16.41
C ASP A 25 -12.13 0.79 16.24
N PRO A 26 -11.73 1.45 17.35
CA PRO A 26 -11.25 2.83 17.31
C PRO A 26 -10.01 3.03 16.41
N LEU A 27 -9.11 2.05 16.35
CA LEU A 27 -7.89 2.15 15.56
C LEU A 27 -8.21 2.04 14.07
N ALA A 28 -9.01 1.05 13.67
CA ALA A 28 -9.45 0.92 12.28
C ALA A 28 -10.21 2.18 11.83
N ARG A 29 -11.08 2.72 12.68
CA ARG A 29 -11.79 3.97 12.39
C ARG A 29 -10.84 5.17 12.25
N ALA A 30 -9.79 5.26 13.07
CA ALA A 30 -8.78 6.32 12.97
C ALA A 30 -7.99 6.23 11.65
N VAL A 31 -7.57 5.02 11.26
CA VAL A 31 -6.93 4.75 9.96
C VAL A 31 -7.85 5.19 8.82
N PHE A 32 -9.10 4.75 8.82
CA PHE A 32 -10.05 5.10 7.75
C PHE A 32 -10.26 6.63 7.63
N ARG A 33 -10.38 7.32 8.76
CA ARG A 33 -10.51 8.79 8.78
C ARG A 33 -9.27 9.50 8.27
N ARG A 34 -8.08 8.98 8.58
CA ARG A 34 -6.80 9.51 8.08
C ARG A 34 -6.74 9.41 6.56
N VAL A 35 -7.05 8.23 6.01
CA VAL A 35 -7.06 7.99 4.56
C VAL A 35 -8.06 8.90 3.84
N THR A 36 -9.23 9.15 4.45
CA THR A 36 -10.33 9.91 3.84
C THR A 36 -10.38 11.38 4.27
N ALA A 37 -9.33 11.88 4.93
CA ALA A 37 -9.27 13.25 5.46
C ALA A 37 -9.20 14.30 4.34
N LEU A 38 -8.40 14.02 3.31
CA LEU A 38 -8.25 14.86 2.13
C LEU A 38 -8.94 14.21 0.94
N VAL A 39 -10.05 14.80 0.50
CA VAL A 39 -10.73 14.46 -0.75
C VAL A 39 -10.48 15.61 -1.70
N PRO A 40 -9.79 15.40 -2.83
CA PRO A 40 -9.49 16.48 -3.77
C PRO A 40 -10.76 16.95 -4.46
N ASP A 41 -10.81 18.24 -4.78
CA ASP A 41 -11.89 18.81 -5.59
C ASP A 41 -11.73 18.38 -7.06
N GLY A 42 -12.79 17.87 -7.70
CA GLY A 42 -12.81 17.61 -9.14
C GLY A 42 -13.88 16.61 -9.58
N ASP A 43 -14.24 16.60 -10.86
CA ASP A 43 -15.28 15.68 -11.36
C ASP A 43 -14.82 14.20 -11.39
N LEU A 44 -13.50 13.96 -11.45
CA LEU A 44 -12.92 12.63 -11.51
C LEU A 44 -11.95 12.39 -10.34
N LEU A 45 -12.16 11.27 -9.63
CA LEU A 45 -11.26 10.77 -8.59
C LEU A 45 -10.18 9.89 -9.23
N THR A 46 -9.16 10.53 -9.82
CA THR A 46 -7.99 9.85 -10.42
C THR A 46 -6.76 10.00 -9.54
N LEU A 47 -5.82 9.06 -9.61
CA LEU A 47 -4.53 9.16 -8.90
C LEU A 47 -3.80 10.47 -9.19
N SER A 48 -2.98 10.90 -8.23
CA SER A 48 -2.24 12.15 -8.35
C SER A 48 -1.11 12.04 -9.37
N THR A 49 -0.98 13.06 -10.23
CA THR A 49 0.18 13.26 -11.10
C THR A 49 0.92 14.56 -10.75
N ASP A 50 0.75 15.07 -9.53
CA ASP A 50 1.35 16.32 -9.06
C ASP A 50 2.88 16.15 -8.91
N PRO A 51 3.71 16.99 -9.55
CA PRO A 51 5.17 16.89 -9.43
C PRO A 51 5.71 17.07 -8.00
N GLY A 52 5.02 17.83 -7.15
CA GLY A 52 5.36 18.00 -5.74
C GLY A 52 5.07 16.74 -4.93
N HIS A 53 3.95 16.06 -5.21
CA HIS A 53 3.66 14.75 -4.62
C HIS A 53 4.69 13.69 -5.05
N HIS A 54 5.06 13.71 -6.33
CA HIS A 54 6.12 12.85 -6.86
C HIS A 54 7.46 13.09 -6.15
N ALA A 55 7.89 14.35 -6.04
CA ALA A 55 9.13 14.70 -5.35
C ALA A 55 9.12 14.27 -3.87
N ALA A 56 7.97 14.39 -3.19
CA ALA A 56 7.82 13.91 -1.81
C ALA A 56 7.89 12.38 -1.70
N ALA A 57 7.31 11.65 -2.66
CA ALA A 57 7.41 10.19 -2.72
C ALA A 57 8.84 9.71 -2.96
N VAL A 58 9.58 10.37 -3.87
CA VAL A 58 11.01 10.10 -4.10
C VAL A 58 11.83 10.39 -2.84
N GLU A 59 11.52 11.46 -2.11
CA GLU A 59 12.19 11.77 -0.84
C GLU A 59 11.88 10.73 0.25
N LEU A 60 10.66 10.20 0.29
CA LEU A 60 10.31 9.07 1.17
C LEU A 60 11.18 7.84 0.85
N CYS A 61 11.33 7.49 -0.44
CA CYS A 61 12.21 6.41 -0.87
C CYS A 61 13.65 6.62 -0.36
N ARG A 62 14.19 7.84 -0.47
CA ARG A 62 15.53 8.17 0.05
C ARG A 62 15.63 8.01 1.57
N ARG A 63 14.59 8.37 2.32
CA ARG A 63 14.56 8.19 3.79
C ARG A 63 14.59 6.73 4.21
N PHE A 64 14.10 5.82 3.37
CA PHE A 64 14.23 4.37 3.56
C PHE A 64 15.55 3.79 3.00
N GLY A 65 16.42 4.64 2.46
CA GLY A 65 17.76 4.27 1.99
C GLY A 65 17.82 3.81 0.54
N PHE A 66 16.75 4.01 -0.25
CA PHE A 66 16.73 3.56 -1.64
C PHE A 66 17.68 4.42 -2.47
N LYS A 67 18.43 3.77 -3.36
CA LYS A 67 19.00 4.49 -4.50
C LYS A 67 17.89 4.87 -5.48
N ILE A 68 18.12 5.94 -6.24
CA ILE A 68 17.14 6.47 -7.20
C ILE A 68 17.67 6.26 -8.61
N LEU A 69 16.87 5.62 -9.46
CA LEU A 69 17.12 5.47 -10.90
C LEU A 69 16.17 6.40 -11.67
N GLU A 70 16.73 7.43 -12.32
CA GLU A 70 15.99 8.39 -13.15
C GLU A 70 15.64 7.76 -14.52
N MET A 71 14.74 6.78 -14.50
CA MET A 71 14.29 6.04 -15.68
C MET A 71 12.90 5.42 -15.48
N SER A 72 12.34 4.87 -16.56
CA SER A 72 11.10 4.09 -16.49
C SER A 72 11.38 2.65 -16.06
N PRO A 73 10.54 2.05 -15.19
CA PRO A 73 10.65 0.63 -14.86
C PRO A 73 10.34 -0.30 -16.05
N GLN A 74 9.68 0.19 -17.11
CA GLN A 74 9.49 -0.59 -18.34
C GLN A 74 10.80 -0.90 -19.07
N GLU A 75 11.86 -0.16 -18.76
CA GLU A 75 13.22 -0.42 -19.26
C GLU A 75 14.04 -1.26 -18.24
N HIS A 76 13.47 -1.52 -17.05
CA HIS A 76 14.13 -2.13 -15.91
C HIS A 76 13.15 -2.94 -15.02
N PHE A 77 13.23 -2.73 -13.70
CA PHE A 77 12.34 -3.20 -12.63
C PHE A 77 11.80 -1.97 -11.90
N THR A 78 10.71 -2.13 -11.16
CA THR A 78 10.32 -1.11 -10.18
C THR A 78 11.34 -1.07 -9.05
N TRP A 79 11.73 -2.24 -8.52
CA TRP A 79 12.77 -2.40 -7.50
C TRP A 79 13.82 -3.42 -7.93
N ASP A 80 15.10 -3.03 -7.94
CA ASP A 80 16.21 -3.90 -8.37
C ASP A 80 16.96 -4.61 -7.22
N GLY A 81 16.49 -4.45 -5.97
CA GLY A 81 17.17 -4.92 -4.77
C GLY A 81 17.95 -3.84 -4.01
N GLU A 82 18.16 -2.67 -4.62
CA GLU A 82 18.86 -1.54 -3.98
C GLU A 82 18.29 -0.16 -4.37
N ALA A 83 17.75 -0.05 -5.59
CA ALA A 83 17.30 1.17 -6.20
C ALA A 83 15.87 1.05 -6.75
N VAL A 84 15.16 2.17 -6.75
CA VAL A 84 13.81 2.30 -7.34
C VAL A 84 13.87 3.14 -8.62
N ALA A 85 13.19 2.69 -9.67
CA ALA A 85 12.99 3.47 -10.89
C ALA A 85 11.85 4.49 -10.68
N VAL A 86 12.12 5.79 -10.86
CA VAL A 86 11.21 6.84 -10.38
C VAL A 86 10.29 7.47 -11.42
N HIS A 87 10.36 7.12 -12.71
CA HIS A 87 9.39 7.64 -13.70
C HIS A 87 8.05 6.89 -13.63
N LEU A 88 7.36 7.07 -12.51
CA LEU A 88 6.12 6.43 -12.07
C LEU A 88 5.22 7.43 -11.34
N GLU A 89 3.95 7.07 -11.13
CA GLU A 89 3.04 7.80 -10.26
C GLU A 89 3.53 7.81 -8.80
N PRO A 90 3.25 8.89 -8.03
CA PRO A 90 3.67 9.00 -6.63
C PRO A 90 3.16 7.84 -5.75
N SER A 91 1.93 7.39 -5.96
CA SER A 91 1.33 6.28 -5.20
C SER A 91 2.09 4.97 -5.41
N VAL A 92 2.59 4.72 -6.63
CA VAL A 92 3.40 3.52 -6.92
C VAL A 92 4.73 3.57 -6.16
N LEU A 93 5.42 4.72 -6.17
CA LEU A 93 6.67 4.88 -5.40
C LEU A 93 6.48 4.69 -3.89
N ILE A 94 5.36 5.20 -3.36
CA ILE A 94 5.02 5.04 -1.94
C ILE A 94 4.64 3.58 -1.63
N HIS A 95 4.01 2.88 -2.58
CA HIS A 95 3.71 1.44 -2.47
C HIS A 95 5.01 0.60 -2.42
N GLU A 96 6.05 0.95 -3.17
CA GLU A 96 7.36 0.30 -3.08
C GLU A 96 8.02 0.45 -1.70
N VAL A 97 7.84 1.62 -1.06
CA VAL A 97 8.27 1.82 0.33
C VAL A 97 7.53 0.86 1.25
N ALA A 98 6.22 0.70 1.08
CA ALA A 98 5.43 -0.25 1.85
C ALA A 98 5.88 -1.70 1.63
N HIS A 99 6.22 -2.09 0.39
CA HIS A 99 6.85 -3.38 0.10
C HIS A 99 8.16 -3.56 0.83
N TYR A 100 9.05 -2.58 0.85
CA TYR A 100 10.32 -2.70 1.57
C TYR A 100 10.13 -2.85 3.08
N GLN A 101 9.16 -2.11 3.64
CA GLN A 101 8.79 -2.23 5.04
C GLN A 101 8.27 -3.63 5.39
N LEU A 102 7.42 -4.20 4.54
CA LEU A 102 6.85 -5.52 4.79
C LEU A 102 7.71 -6.70 4.37
N SER A 103 8.57 -6.55 3.38
CA SER A 103 9.39 -7.65 2.90
C SER A 103 10.24 -8.22 4.02
N SER A 104 10.42 -9.54 4.01
CA SER A 104 11.39 -10.18 4.92
C SER A 104 12.77 -9.53 4.72
N PRO A 105 13.62 -9.51 5.77
CA PRO A 105 14.99 -9.04 5.63
C PRO A 105 15.73 -9.70 4.45
N GLY A 106 15.46 -10.97 4.17
CA GLY A 106 16.05 -11.71 3.05
C GLY A 106 15.54 -11.31 1.66
N ARG A 107 14.29 -10.84 1.55
CA ARG A 107 13.68 -10.45 0.26
C ARG A 107 13.85 -8.99 -0.11
N ARG A 108 14.24 -8.11 0.81
CA ARG A 108 14.50 -6.69 0.51
C ARG A 108 15.51 -6.48 -0.61
N GLY A 109 16.49 -7.35 -0.75
CA GLY A 109 17.49 -7.29 -1.81
C GLY A 109 17.13 -8.03 -3.10
N VAL A 110 15.91 -8.52 -3.24
CA VAL A 110 15.45 -9.32 -4.39
C VAL A 110 14.65 -8.44 -5.34
N LEU A 111 14.77 -8.71 -6.65
CA LEU A 111 14.01 -8.01 -7.70
C LEU A 111 12.51 -8.06 -7.38
N ASP A 112 11.86 -6.89 -7.43
CA ASP A 112 10.44 -6.72 -7.06
C ASP A 112 10.07 -7.49 -5.78
N PHE A 113 10.98 -7.47 -4.79
CA PHE A 113 10.83 -8.09 -3.47
C PHE A 113 10.56 -9.60 -3.48
N GLY A 114 10.85 -10.30 -4.59
CA GLY A 114 10.53 -11.72 -4.75
C GLY A 114 9.03 -12.01 -4.91
N LEU A 115 8.24 -11.01 -5.34
CA LEU A 115 6.79 -11.17 -5.62
C LEU A 115 6.51 -11.55 -7.08
N GLY A 116 7.54 -11.55 -7.92
CA GLY A 116 7.42 -11.63 -9.38
C GLY A 116 7.25 -10.25 -10.00
N ALA A 117 7.14 -10.19 -11.32
CA ALA A 117 7.11 -8.93 -12.03
C ALA A 117 5.87 -8.10 -11.70
N GLY A 118 6.08 -6.87 -11.23
CA GLY A 118 5.03 -5.86 -11.13
C GLY A 118 4.45 -5.51 -12.52
N PRO A 119 3.26 -4.86 -12.58
CA PRO A 119 2.68 -4.43 -13.84
C PRO A 119 3.63 -3.55 -14.67
N GLU A 120 4.42 -2.72 -13.97
CA GLU A 120 5.30 -1.70 -14.55
C GLU A 120 6.72 -2.19 -14.88
N SER A 121 7.13 -3.34 -14.34
CA SER A 121 8.44 -3.94 -14.60
C SER A 121 8.54 -4.42 -16.04
N GLY A 122 9.57 -3.97 -16.76
CA GLY A 122 9.84 -4.38 -18.15
C GLY A 122 10.49 -5.75 -18.27
N ARG A 123 11.36 -6.10 -17.31
CA ARG A 123 12.15 -7.33 -17.30
C ARG A 123 11.43 -8.48 -16.58
N LYS A 124 10.21 -8.78 -17.04
CA LYS A 124 9.29 -9.68 -16.33
C LYS A 124 9.87 -11.06 -16.05
N ALA A 125 10.49 -11.68 -17.05
CA ALA A 125 11.08 -13.01 -16.90
C ALA A 125 12.19 -13.09 -15.83
N GLU A 126 12.93 -12.01 -15.60
CA GLU A 126 13.99 -11.97 -14.58
C GLU A 126 13.39 -11.84 -13.18
N ALA A 127 12.39 -10.96 -13.00
CA ALA A 127 11.68 -10.82 -11.73
C ALA A 127 10.90 -12.09 -11.36
N ASP A 128 10.21 -12.71 -12.32
CA ASP A 128 9.48 -13.97 -12.13
C ASP A 128 10.42 -15.13 -11.76
N ALA A 129 11.67 -15.13 -12.26
CA ALA A 129 12.65 -16.18 -11.96
C ALA A 129 13.13 -16.16 -10.50
N VAL A 130 13.00 -15.03 -9.81
CA VAL A 130 13.37 -14.89 -8.38
C VAL A 130 12.15 -14.80 -7.46
N GLN A 131 10.95 -15.02 -7.99
CA GLN A 131 9.73 -15.05 -7.21
C GLN A 131 9.79 -16.17 -6.16
N SER A 132 9.52 -15.81 -4.90
CA SER A 132 9.50 -16.73 -3.77
C SER A 132 8.15 -16.75 -3.04
N LEU A 133 7.32 -15.71 -3.17
CA LEU A 133 5.95 -15.72 -2.65
C LEU A 133 4.93 -15.98 -3.75
N PHE A 134 3.94 -16.82 -3.45
CA PHE A 134 2.92 -17.23 -4.41
C PHE A 134 1.52 -17.21 -3.79
N LEU A 135 0.52 -16.97 -4.64
CA LEU A 135 -0.90 -17.05 -4.31
C LEU A 135 -1.23 -16.39 -2.95
N PRO A 136 -1.83 -17.06 -1.93
CA PRO A 136 -2.44 -16.30 -0.84
C PRO A 136 -1.40 -15.45 -0.11
N GLU A 137 -0.14 -15.92 0.02
CA GLU A 137 0.96 -15.18 0.67
C GLU A 137 1.22 -13.85 -0.03
N ARG A 138 1.27 -13.87 -1.36
CA ARG A 138 1.41 -12.68 -2.17
C ARG A 138 0.21 -11.75 -1.98
N ASP A 139 -1.02 -12.26 -2.07
CA ASP A 139 -2.23 -11.44 -1.96
C ASP A 139 -2.38 -10.80 -0.57
N VAL A 140 -1.93 -11.51 0.49
CA VAL A 140 -1.87 -10.99 1.85
C VAL A 140 -0.84 -9.86 1.96
N GLU A 141 0.37 -10.07 1.44
CA GLU A 141 1.42 -9.04 1.46
C GLU A 141 1.00 -7.81 0.66
N GLU A 142 0.42 -7.98 -0.53
CA GLU A 142 -0.11 -6.89 -1.35
C GLU A 142 -1.19 -6.10 -0.62
N GLY A 143 -2.12 -6.76 0.06
CA GLY A 143 -3.16 -6.08 0.84
C GLY A 143 -2.58 -5.26 2.01
N LEU A 144 -1.55 -5.78 2.68
CA LEU A 144 -0.87 -5.04 3.75
C LEU A 144 -0.05 -3.87 3.19
N CYS A 145 0.70 -4.08 2.11
CA CYS A 145 1.47 -3.05 1.42
C CYS A 145 0.57 -1.91 0.93
N SER A 146 -0.54 -2.26 0.29
CA SER A 146 -1.50 -1.30 -0.24
C SER A 146 -2.00 -0.36 0.86
N LEU A 147 -2.49 -0.88 1.99
CA LEU A 147 -2.97 -0.02 3.07
C LEU A 147 -1.85 0.80 3.71
N LEU A 148 -0.66 0.22 3.89
CA LEU A 148 0.49 0.93 4.45
C LEU A 148 0.98 2.06 3.53
N GLY A 149 1.02 1.84 2.21
CA GLY A 149 1.36 2.86 1.22
C GLY A 149 0.34 4.01 1.21
N ILE A 150 -0.95 3.68 1.23
CA ILE A 150 -2.04 4.66 1.35
C ILE A 150 -1.91 5.49 2.64
N LEU A 151 -1.46 4.89 3.75
CA LEU A 151 -1.22 5.64 4.99
C LEU A 151 -0.03 6.59 4.88
N TRP A 152 1.03 6.22 4.15
CA TRP A 152 2.12 7.12 3.83
C TRP A 152 1.70 8.27 2.93
N GLU A 153 0.83 8.03 1.93
CA GLU A 153 0.23 9.12 1.14
C GLU A 153 -0.46 10.13 2.06
N ALA A 154 -1.26 9.67 3.02
CA ALA A 154 -1.94 10.54 3.96
C ALA A 154 -0.96 11.30 4.87
N GLU A 155 0.11 10.64 5.33
CA GLU A 155 1.16 11.25 6.16
C GLU A 155 1.97 12.32 5.39
N LEU A 156 2.15 12.14 4.08
CA LEU A 156 2.76 13.14 3.19
C LEU A 156 1.79 14.28 2.80
N GLY A 157 0.54 14.25 3.28
CA GLY A 157 -0.49 15.23 2.95
C GLY A 157 -1.08 15.08 1.55
N GLN A 158 -0.90 13.91 0.92
CA GLN A 158 -1.43 13.58 -0.40
C GLN A 158 -2.87 13.06 -0.29
N PRO A 159 -3.68 13.11 -1.37
CA PRO A 159 -5.07 12.64 -1.38
C PRO A 159 -5.15 11.10 -1.40
N ALA A 160 -4.77 10.46 -0.28
CA ALA A 160 -4.71 9.01 -0.10
C ALA A 160 -6.03 8.26 -0.42
N VAL A 161 -7.16 8.94 -0.32
CA VAL A 161 -8.46 8.39 -0.73
C VAL A 161 -8.48 7.93 -2.19
N LEU A 162 -7.67 8.53 -3.07
CA LEU A 162 -7.59 8.15 -4.47
C LEU A 162 -6.98 6.76 -4.64
N ALA A 163 -5.83 6.49 -4.01
CA ALA A 163 -5.23 5.16 -4.00
C ALA A 163 -6.11 4.15 -3.25
N PHE A 164 -6.80 4.56 -2.18
CA PHE A 164 -7.75 3.70 -1.46
C PHE A 164 -8.91 3.22 -2.35
N LEU A 165 -9.43 4.09 -3.21
CA LEU A 165 -10.45 3.74 -4.20
C LEU A 165 -9.86 2.89 -5.32
N GLU A 166 -8.65 3.22 -5.79
CA GLU A 166 -7.95 2.56 -6.89
C GLU A 166 -7.57 1.11 -6.59
N GLN A 167 -7.32 0.82 -5.32
CA GLN A 167 -7.04 -0.51 -4.76
C GLN A 167 -8.32 -1.20 -4.24
N ASN A 168 -9.50 -0.67 -4.55
CA ASN A 168 -10.82 -1.25 -4.28
C ASN A 168 -11.15 -1.51 -2.80
N TRP A 169 -10.59 -0.75 -1.85
CA TRP A 169 -10.87 -0.94 -0.42
C TRP A 169 -12.32 -0.66 0.00
N LEU A 170 -13.06 0.12 -0.80
CA LEU A 170 -14.51 0.34 -0.60
C LEU A 170 -15.39 -0.62 -1.41
N GLU A 171 -14.81 -1.53 -2.20
CA GLU A 171 -15.58 -2.51 -2.95
C GLU A 171 -16.33 -3.45 -1.99
N GLY A 172 -17.60 -3.70 -2.28
CA GLY A 172 -18.49 -4.43 -1.37
C GLY A 172 -18.96 -3.63 -0.15
N GLY A 173 -18.65 -2.32 -0.08
CA GLY A 173 -19.21 -1.38 0.89
C GLY A 173 -19.04 -1.84 2.35
N THR A 174 -20.12 -1.79 3.11
CA THR A 174 -20.15 -2.18 4.54
C THR A 174 -20.43 -3.67 4.78
N SER A 175 -20.24 -4.52 3.76
CA SER A 175 -20.38 -5.97 3.96
C SER A 175 -19.48 -6.46 5.10
N LEU A 176 -19.95 -7.47 5.84
CA LEU A 176 -19.19 -8.04 6.96
C LEU A 176 -17.80 -8.51 6.53
N HIS A 177 -17.68 -9.04 5.31
CA HIS A 177 -16.41 -9.47 4.74
C HIS A 177 -15.44 -8.30 4.60
N ASN A 178 -15.86 -7.21 3.94
CA ASN A 178 -14.98 -6.05 3.71
C ASN A 178 -14.55 -5.38 5.03
N ILE A 179 -15.50 -5.16 5.96
CA ILE A 179 -15.19 -4.58 7.27
C ILE A 179 -14.23 -5.46 8.08
N THR A 180 -14.41 -6.79 8.02
CA THR A 180 -13.51 -7.73 8.71
C THR A 180 -12.13 -7.75 8.09
N HIS A 181 -12.04 -7.70 6.75
CA HIS A 181 -10.78 -7.62 6.03
C HIS A 181 -10.01 -6.34 6.39
N PHE A 182 -10.64 -5.18 6.30
CA PHE A 182 -10.00 -3.91 6.66
C PHE A 182 -9.49 -3.90 8.12
N ARG A 183 -10.31 -4.33 9.09
CA ARG A 183 -9.90 -4.46 10.49
C ARG A 183 -8.72 -5.41 10.69
N LYS A 184 -8.74 -6.55 9.99
CA LYS A 184 -7.66 -7.54 10.03
C LYS A 184 -6.34 -6.93 9.59
N VAL A 185 -6.32 -6.22 8.46
CA VAL A 185 -5.12 -5.58 7.91
C VAL A 185 -4.60 -4.49 8.85
N VAL A 186 -5.47 -3.61 9.36
CA VAL A 186 -5.09 -2.57 10.34
C VAL A 186 -4.45 -3.19 11.59
N ARG A 187 -5.07 -4.23 12.15
CA ARG A 187 -4.56 -4.92 13.33
C ARG A 187 -3.16 -5.50 13.08
N TRP A 188 -2.96 -6.14 11.93
CA TRP A 188 -1.67 -6.74 11.57
C TRP A 188 -0.58 -5.68 11.40
N LEU A 189 -0.85 -4.59 10.68
CA LEU A 189 0.08 -3.46 10.56
C LEU A 189 0.47 -2.89 11.94
N HIS A 190 -0.49 -2.77 12.86
CA HIS A 190 -0.24 -2.25 14.21
C HIS A 190 0.59 -3.22 15.05
N GLN A 191 0.26 -4.51 15.02
CA GLN A 191 1.00 -5.53 15.76
C GLN A 191 2.43 -5.73 15.24
N MET A 192 2.68 -5.46 13.96
CA MET A 192 4.03 -5.37 13.38
C MET A 192 4.76 -4.06 13.72
N GLY A 193 4.09 -3.09 14.35
CA GLY A 193 4.66 -1.77 14.65
C GLY A 193 4.85 -0.89 13.41
N LEU A 194 4.27 -1.25 12.26
CA LEU A 194 4.35 -0.48 11.01
C LEU A 194 3.36 0.68 10.99
N ILE A 195 2.35 0.62 11.85
CA ILE A 195 1.54 1.78 12.23
C ILE A 195 1.52 1.92 13.75
N ASP A 196 1.40 3.15 14.24
CA ASP A 196 1.29 3.45 15.66
C ASP A 196 -0.15 3.36 16.19
N GLY A 197 -0.34 3.61 17.49
CA GLY A 197 -1.66 3.58 18.15
C GLY A 197 -2.64 4.66 17.67
N THR A 198 -2.21 5.60 16.83
CA THR A 198 -3.05 6.61 16.17
C THR A 198 -3.35 6.25 14.71
N GLY A 199 -2.81 5.13 14.22
CA GLY A 199 -2.90 4.71 12.83
C GLY A 199 -1.95 5.47 11.90
N ALA A 200 -0.91 6.14 12.42
CA ALA A 200 0.12 6.75 11.59
C ALA A 200 1.12 5.69 11.12
N PRO A 201 1.61 5.73 9.87
CA PRO A 201 2.70 4.86 9.46
C PRO A 201 3.98 5.21 10.23
N THR A 202 4.78 4.19 10.53
CA THR A 202 6.09 4.35 11.18
C THR A 202 7.21 4.04 10.20
N MET A 203 8.45 4.36 10.56
CA MET A 203 9.65 3.93 9.81
C MET A 203 10.07 2.48 10.14
N GLY A 204 9.23 1.72 10.85
CA GLY A 204 9.52 0.34 11.21
C GLY A 204 9.67 -0.55 9.98
N LEU A 205 10.44 -1.63 10.14
CA LEU A 205 10.64 -2.66 9.12
C LEU A 205 10.27 -4.02 9.73
N ARG A 206 9.69 -4.91 8.93
CA ARG A 206 9.43 -6.29 9.36
C ARG A 206 10.74 -7.01 9.68
N GLU A 207 10.92 -7.48 10.91
CA GLU A 207 12.12 -8.24 11.27
C GLU A 207 11.96 -9.75 11.02
N GLU A 208 10.71 -10.20 10.90
CA GLU A 208 10.33 -11.60 10.76
C GLU A 208 10.57 -12.15 9.35
N GLY A 209 11.08 -13.38 9.27
CA GLY A 209 11.22 -14.14 8.01
C GLY A 209 9.87 -14.60 7.46
N ASP A 210 9.81 -14.92 6.17
CA ASP A 210 8.56 -15.34 5.51
C ASP A 210 7.91 -16.57 6.17
N ASP A 211 8.70 -17.61 6.45
CA ASP A 211 8.21 -18.86 7.07
C ASP A 211 7.47 -18.60 8.40
N THR A 212 8.07 -17.77 9.25
CA THR A 212 7.51 -17.42 10.57
C THR A 212 6.33 -16.46 10.47
N PHE A 213 6.39 -15.52 9.52
CA PHE A 213 5.35 -14.54 9.30
C PHE A 213 4.06 -15.24 8.88
N PHE A 214 4.09 -16.00 7.79
CA PHE A 214 2.88 -16.61 7.27
C PHE A 214 2.34 -17.71 8.19
N GLU A 215 3.18 -18.46 8.92
CA GLU A 215 2.70 -19.38 9.97
C GLU A 215 1.87 -18.65 11.04
N ARG A 216 2.38 -17.53 11.58
CA ARG A 216 1.67 -16.74 12.59
C ARG A 216 0.37 -16.16 12.05
N TRP A 217 0.43 -15.53 10.89
CA TRP A 217 -0.66 -14.70 10.40
C TRP A 217 -1.75 -15.50 9.67
N TYR A 218 -1.44 -16.68 9.10
CA TYR A 218 -2.49 -17.59 8.60
C TYR A 218 -3.18 -18.40 9.68
N ALA A 219 -2.53 -18.65 10.82
CA ALA A 219 -3.16 -19.36 11.93
C ALA A 219 -4.32 -18.58 12.57
N ASP A 220 -4.40 -17.26 12.32
CA ASP A 220 -5.44 -16.35 12.79
C ASP A 220 -6.68 -16.26 11.86
N CYS A 221 -6.77 -17.12 10.83
CA CYS A 221 -7.90 -17.19 9.89
C CYS A 221 -9.04 -18.09 10.37
#